data_AF-A0A944L0G4-F1
#
_entry.id   AF-A0A944L0G4-F1
#
_cell.length_a   1.000
_cell.length_b   1.000
_cell.length_c   1.000
_cell.angle_alpha   90.00
_cell.angle_beta   90.00
_cell.angle_gamma   90.00
#
_symmetry.space_group_name_H-M   'P 1'
#
loop_
_entity.id
_entity.type
_entity.pdbx_description
1 polymer ?
#
loop_
_entity_poly.entity_id
_entity_poly.type
_entity_poly.pdbx_seq_one_letter_code
_entity_poly.pdbx_strand_id
1 'polypeptide(L)'
;MPLTTYLAGHGPLDATLDDLGRALTWDAVYRARPRAALTCTDCGQSMHAKMSGRGGRFFAHHRRSPHCASGGETAEHRNLKRELARAAREAGHHAELEVTAGHRGWRADVLVTAPEGRRTALEAQISSASLDDVLERTRCYRDDGIDVVWFTPHAARWLTHVPSARLHRPATPQSPWQRTHETARQFSADPCECDPSPPWHGPVHAGWDRPTDMPLTDFVTALLHGRLIPLENTTALGLRYDGWATPEDIETASAYATPHAASAPLPTAPAHTRDPSLPWYQQWPPEDQRRLLEAAKAWVRQTTGKPAMARPRWTADWLAGGLALSRHVEGTWSITRAALIRPDPARIDWELLGDIPVIVGSQEEREALKATAGPWARIITLAGTSR
;
A
#
# COMPACT_ATOMS: atom_id res chain seq x y z
N MET A 1 17.84 -14.77 19.46
CA MET A 1 19.27 -15.15 19.38
C MET A 1 19.89 -13.93 18.74
N PRO A 2 20.30 -12.95 19.54
CA PRO A 2 20.57 -11.60 19.06
C PRO A 2 21.83 -11.52 18.20
N LEU A 3 21.96 -10.40 17.50
CA LEU A 3 23.16 -10.00 16.77
C LEU A 3 24.15 -9.23 17.64
N THR A 4 23.69 -8.74 18.80
CA THR A 4 24.51 -8.04 19.78
C THR A 4 24.60 -8.78 21.11
N THR A 5 25.66 -8.48 21.87
CA THR A 5 25.87 -8.96 23.24
C THR A 5 26.76 -7.97 23.98
N TYR A 6 26.88 -8.08 25.30
CA TYR A 6 27.88 -7.34 26.08
C TYR A 6 29.02 -8.28 26.47
N LEU A 7 30.27 -7.84 26.30
CA LEU A 7 31.46 -8.51 26.80
C LEU A 7 32.01 -7.75 28.00
N ALA A 8 32.20 -8.47 29.12
CA ALA A 8 32.81 -7.90 30.32
C ALA A 8 34.17 -7.26 30.00
N GLY A 9 34.35 -5.99 30.40
CA GLY A 9 35.58 -5.22 30.15
C GLY A 9 35.71 -4.56 28.77
N HIS A 10 34.88 -4.91 27.79
CA HIS A 10 34.94 -4.36 26.42
C HIS A 10 33.67 -3.62 25.97
N GLY A 11 32.52 -3.91 26.58
CA GLY A 11 31.26 -3.27 26.23
C GLY A 11 30.43 -4.05 25.22
N PRO A 12 29.48 -3.41 24.50
CA PRO A 12 28.65 -4.06 23.50
C PRO A 12 29.48 -4.51 22.28
N LEU A 13 29.17 -5.70 21.79
CA LEU A 13 29.72 -6.32 20.59
C LEU A 13 28.64 -6.47 19.52
N ASP A 14 29.03 -6.28 18.26
CA ASP A 14 28.17 -6.43 17.09
C ASP A 14 28.69 -7.55 16.17
N ALA A 15 27.94 -8.65 16.05
CA ALA A 15 28.32 -9.80 15.21
C ALA A 15 28.27 -9.53 13.69
N THR A 16 27.80 -8.36 13.28
CA THR A 16 27.75 -7.91 11.88
C THR A 16 29.01 -7.17 11.45
N LEU A 17 29.85 -6.73 12.41
CA LEU A 17 31.14 -6.09 12.16
C LEU A 17 32.28 -7.11 12.26
N ASP A 18 33.32 -6.93 11.46
CA ASP A 18 34.46 -7.85 11.44
C ASP A 18 35.32 -7.77 12.70
N ASP A 19 35.41 -6.58 13.28
CA ASP A 19 36.12 -6.26 14.51
C ASP A 19 35.19 -6.23 15.75
N LEU A 20 33.94 -6.66 15.58
CA LEU A 20 32.86 -6.62 16.57
C LEU A 20 32.55 -5.22 17.12
N GLY A 21 33.01 -4.16 16.44
CA GLY A 21 32.98 -2.79 16.92
C GLY A 21 33.92 -2.51 18.09
N ARG A 22 34.83 -3.42 18.42
CA ARG A 22 35.73 -3.36 19.59
C ARG A 22 37.16 -3.80 19.29
N ALA A 23 37.60 -3.75 18.04
CA ALA A 23 38.92 -4.24 17.62
C ALA A 23 39.18 -5.71 18.05
N LEU A 24 38.13 -6.53 18.10
CA LEU A 24 38.20 -7.94 18.47
C LEU A 24 37.85 -8.81 17.26
N THR A 25 38.60 -9.87 17.03
CA THR A 25 38.23 -10.87 16.03
C THR A 25 37.10 -11.76 16.54
N TRP A 26 36.35 -12.38 15.63
CA TRP A 26 35.29 -13.33 16.02
C TRP A 26 35.81 -14.51 16.86
N ASP A 27 37.02 -15.00 16.57
CA ASP A 27 37.64 -16.12 17.31
C ASP A 27 37.97 -15.77 18.77
N ALA A 28 38.11 -14.48 19.10
CA ALA A 28 38.29 -14.03 20.48
C ALA A 28 37.07 -14.32 21.36
N VAL A 29 35.88 -14.48 20.77
CA VAL A 29 34.63 -14.78 21.49
C VAL A 29 34.02 -16.13 21.10
N TYR A 30 34.30 -16.62 19.90
CA TYR A 30 33.77 -17.87 19.38
C TYR A 30 34.70 -19.04 19.71
N ARG A 31 34.19 -19.97 20.53
CA ARG A 31 34.94 -21.14 21.01
C ARG A 31 36.24 -20.80 21.77
N ALA A 32 36.38 -19.55 22.21
CA ALA A 32 37.50 -19.08 23.03
C ALA A 32 37.70 -19.90 24.31
N ARG A 33 38.96 -20.02 24.74
CA ARG A 33 39.36 -20.67 25.99
C ARG A 33 40.30 -19.73 26.78
N PRO A 34 39.95 -19.31 28.01
CA PRO A 34 38.66 -19.54 28.69
C PRO A 34 37.49 -18.91 27.93
N ARG A 35 36.25 -19.36 28.23
CA ARG A 35 35.06 -18.82 27.54
C ARG A 35 34.92 -17.33 27.78
N ALA A 36 34.63 -16.58 26.72
CA ALA A 36 34.30 -15.17 26.80
C ALA A 36 33.06 -14.95 27.69
N ALA A 37 33.13 -13.98 28.61
CA ALA A 37 32.05 -13.62 29.52
C ALA A 37 31.04 -12.72 28.80
N LEU A 38 30.16 -13.34 28.00
CA LEU A 38 29.14 -12.67 27.21
C LEU A 38 27.79 -12.64 27.93
N THR A 39 27.09 -11.51 27.88
CA THR A 39 25.74 -11.33 28.46
C THR A 39 24.79 -10.68 27.47
N CYS A 40 23.50 -10.98 27.62
CA CYS A 40 22.45 -10.39 26.79
C CYS A 40 22.27 -8.90 27.11
N THR A 41 22.21 -8.07 26.07
CA THR A 41 21.98 -6.62 26.18
C THR A 41 20.59 -6.28 26.74
N ASP A 42 19.63 -7.20 26.64
CA ASP A 42 18.26 -7.01 27.12
C ASP A 42 18.07 -7.54 28.55
N CYS A 43 18.29 -8.85 28.75
CA CYS A 43 17.96 -9.53 30.02
C CYS A 43 19.18 -9.83 30.92
N GLY A 44 20.40 -9.48 30.51
CA GLY A 44 21.63 -9.71 31.27
C GLY A 44 22.08 -11.17 31.41
N GLN A 45 21.28 -12.14 30.95
CA GLN A 45 21.61 -13.56 31.06
C GLN A 45 22.82 -13.95 30.22
N SER A 46 23.57 -14.95 30.69
CA SER A 46 24.81 -15.37 30.04
C SER A 46 24.57 -15.96 28.63
N MET A 47 25.49 -15.65 27.73
CA MET A 47 25.43 -15.98 26.31
C MET A 47 26.72 -16.66 25.82
N HIS A 48 26.65 -17.25 24.63
CA HIS A 48 27.81 -17.73 23.90
C HIS A 48 27.67 -17.39 22.41
N ALA A 49 28.81 -17.17 21.76
CA ALA A 49 28.90 -16.95 20.32
C ALA A 49 28.59 -18.25 19.53
N LYS A 50 27.90 -18.10 18.41
CA LYS A 50 27.54 -19.17 17.49
C LYS A 50 27.71 -18.73 16.03
N MET A 51 27.99 -19.71 15.18
CA MET A 51 28.05 -19.54 13.75
C MET A 51 27.06 -20.52 13.10
N SER A 52 26.27 -20.04 12.13
CA SER A 52 25.40 -20.91 11.33
C SER A 52 26.22 -21.74 10.36
N GLY A 53 25.64 -22.81 9.81
CA GLY A 53 26.30 -23.63 8.77
C GLY A 53 26.66 -22.87 7.48
N ARG A 54 26.12 -21.65 7.29
CA ARG A 54 26.45 -20.74 6.18
C ARG A 54 27.30 -19.54 6.63
N GLY A 55 27.96 -19.62 7.78
CA GLY A 55 28.89 -18.58 8.27
C GLY A 55 28.25 -17.41 9.04
N GLY A 56 26.93 -17.38 9.21
CA GLY A 56 26.26 -16.28 9.92
C GLY A 56 26.56 -16.27 11.42
N ARG A 57 27.20 -15.21 11.93
CA ARG A 57 27.61 -14.99 13.33
C ARG A 57 26.47 -14.47 14.21
N PHE A 58 26.19 -15.06 15.37
CA PHE A 58 25.16 -14.56 16.30
C PHE A 58 25.44 -15.01 17.74
N PHE A 59 24.68 -14.49 18.69
CA PHE A 59 24.78 -14.87 20.09
C PHE A 59 23.56 -15.67 20.54
N ALA A 60 23.78 -16.66 21.40
CA ALA A 60 22.73 -17.50 21.95
C ALA A 60 22.83 -17.57 23.47
N HIS A 61 21.68 -17.50 24.13
CA HIS A 61 21.59 -17.73 25.56
C HIS A 61 22.07 -19.14 25.92
N HIS A 62 22.73 -19.28 27.07
CA HIS A 62 23.01 -20.60 27.64
C HIS A 62 21.74 -21.32 28.06
N ARG A 63 20.80 -20.59 28.67
CA ARG A 63 19.46 -21.06 29.04
C ARG A 63 18.44 -20.11 28.44
N ARG A 64 17.37 -20.65 27.85
CA ARG A 64 16.31 -19.80 27.29
C ARG A 64 15.66 -18.99 28.41
N SER A 65 15.50 -17.69 28.19
CA SER A 65 14.69 -16.81 29.04
C SER A 65 13.39 -16.50 28.31
N PRO A 66 12.21 -16.84 28.87
CA PRO A 66 10.92 -16.58 28.22
C PRO A 66 10.57 -15.09 28.17
N HIS A 67 11.17 -14.27 29.03
CA HIS A 67 10.92 -12.83 29.13
C HIS A 67 11.92 -11.98 28.35
N CYS A 68 12.86 -12.60 27.62
CA CYS A 68 13.81 -11.85 26.81
C CYS A 68 13.20 -11.56 25.45
N ALA A 69 13.24 -10.30 25.02
CA ALA A 69 12.77 -9.87 23.70
C ALA A 69 13.56 -10.52 22.55
N SER A 70 14.79 -10.99 22.82
CA SER A 70 15.58 -11.77 21.85
C SER A 70 15.25 -13.28 21.88
N GLY A 71 14.27 -13.72 22.66
CA GLY A 71 13.73 -15.07 22.64
C GLY A 71 12.91 -15.31 21.36
N GLY A 72 13.13 -16.44 20.68
CA GLY A 72 12.33 -16.82 19.49
C GLY A 72 12.78 -16.24 18.14
N GLU A 73 13.78 -15.36 18.12
CA GLU A 73 14.30 -14.76 16.88
C GLU A 73 14.82 -15.78 15.86
N THR A 74 14.32 -15.66 14.63
CA THR A 74 14.59 -16.59 13.52
C THR A 74 15.85 -16.21 12.74
N ALA A 75 16.36 -17.12 11.90
CA ALA A 75 17.47 -16.82 11.00
C ALA A 75 17.12 -15.73 9.98
N GLU A 76 15.87 -15.72 9.54
CA GLU A 76 15.33 -14.75 8.59
C GLU A 76 15.28 -13.34 9.17
N HIS A 77 14.80 -13.19 10.41
CA HIS A 77 14.79 -11.91 11.11
C HIS A 77 16.21 -11.36 11.29
N ARG A 78 17.14 -12.19 11.79
CA ARG A 78 18.56 -11.82 11.87
C ARG A 78 19.13 -11.40 10.52
N ASN A 79 18.75 -12.07 9.44
CA ASN A 79 19.29 -11.74 8.13
C ASN A 79 18.78 -10.38 7.64
N LEU A 80 17.49 -10.07 7.85
CA LEU A 80 16.94 -8.77 7.49
C LEU A 80 17.63 -7.64 8.26
N LYS A 81 17.84 -7.79 9.58
CA LYS A 81 18.57 -6.80 10.38
C LYS A 81 19.98 -6.54 9.85
N ARG A 82 20.70 -7.59 9.44
CA ARG A 82 22.04 -7.47 8.85
C ARG A 82 22.02 -6.65 7.57
N GLU A 83 21.11 -6.96 6.65
CA GLU A 83 21.02 -6.25 5.38
C GLU A 83 20.63 -4.78 5.59
N LEU A 84 19.71 -4.49 6.52
CA LEU A 84 19.35 -3.12 6.86
C LEU A 84 20.52 -2.34 7.49
N ALA A 85 21.23 -2.93 8.45
CA ALA A 85 22.40 -2.30 9.07
C ALA A 85 23.55 -2.11 8.07
N ARG A 86 23.77 -3.08 7.17
CA ARG A 86 24.73 -2.98 6.08
C ARG A 86 24.36 -1.85 5.12
N ALA A 87 23.13 -1.81 4.62
CA ALA A 87 22.67 -0.77 3.70
C ALA A 87 22.79 0.63 4.33
N ALA A 88 22.45 0.78 5.61
CA ALA A 88 22.60 2.05 6.32
C ALA A 88 24.07 2.51 6.42
N ARG A 89 25.00 1.57 6.71
CA ARG A 89 26.45 1.86 6.76
C ARG A 89 27.02 2.17 5.38
N GLU A 90 26.58 1.46 4.34
CA GLU A 90 26.97 1.71 2.94
C GLU A 90 26.48 3.09 2.45
N ALA A 91 25.35 3.57 2.98
CA ALA A 91 24.87 4.94 2.78
C ALA A 91 25.65 6.00 3.61
N GLY A 92 26.68 5.61 4.36
CA GLY A 92 27.52 6.53 5.13
C GLY A 92 26.98 6.91 6.51
N HIS A 93 25.94 6.22 7.00
CA HIS A 93 25.37 6.47 8.33
C HIS A 93 25.97 5.54 9.41
N HIS A 94 25.92 5.97 10.66
CA HIS A 94 26.21 5.09 11.79
C HIS A 94 24.99 4.19 12.06
N ALA A 95 25.18 2.88 12.18
CA ALA A 95 24.10 1.94 12.44
C ALA A 95 24.43 0.99 13.60
N GLU A 96 23.53 0.92 14.57
CA GLU A 96 23.61 0.06 15.75
C GLU A 96 22.45 -0.93 15.74
N LEU A 97 22.71 -2.18 16.11
CA LEU A 97 21.66 -3.21 16.16
C LEU A 97 21.06 -3.34 17.56
N GLU A 98 19.76 -3.64 17.60
CA GLU A 98 19.05 -4.10 18.79
C GLU A 98 19.09 -3.12 19.99
N VAL A 99 19.16 -1.82 19.69
CA VAL A 99 19.27 -0.73 20.68
C VAL A 99 17.95 -0.58 21.43
N THR A 100 18.02 -0.57 22.76
CA THR A 100 16.84 -0.42 23.63
C THR A 100 16.85 0.97 24.27
N ALA A 101 15.69 1.63 24.32
CA ALA A 101 15.54 2.88 25.04
C ALA A 101 15.89 2.71 26.52
N GLY A 102 16.42 3.76 27.16
CA GLY A 102 16.69 3.74 28.61
C GLY A 102 15.44 3.45 29.45
N HIS A 103 14.29 3.98 29.02
CA HIS A 103 12.97 3.73 29.64
C HIS A 103 12.31 2.41 29.18
N ARG A 104 12.95 1.67 28.26
CA ARG A 104 12.49 0.38 27.70
C ARG A 104 11.16 0.41 26.94
N GLY A 105 10.65 1.59 26.57
CA GLY A 105 9.43 1.76 25.78
C GLY A 105 9.57 1.36 24.31
N TRP A 106 10.80 1.24 23.79
CA TRP A 106 11.07 0.69 22.47
C TRP A 106 12.43 -0.01 22.41
N ARG A 107 12.58 -0.87 21.40
CA ARG A 107 13.85 -1.51 21.02
C ARG A 107 13.94 -1.59 19.50
N ALA A 108 14.86 -0.82 18.93
CA ALA A 108 15.08 -0.77 17.50
C ALA A 108 15.86 -2.00 17.05
N ASP A 109 15.35 -2.68 16.02
CA ASP A 109 16.09 -3.73 15.35
C ASP A 109 17.40 -3.21 14.74
N VAL A 110 17.35 -2.06 14.07
CA VAL A 110 18.50 -1.26 13.66
C VAL A 110 18.21 0.22 13.95
N LEU A 111 19.07 0.88 14.68
CA LEU A 111 19.02 2.32 14.92
C LEU A 111 20.11 3.01 14.12
N VAL A 112 19.68 3.84 13.18
CA VAL A 112 20.57 4.61 12.31
C VAL A 112 20.68 6.02 12.84
N THR A 113 21.91 6.54 12.91
CA THR A 113 22.20 7.94 13.25
C THR A 113 22.93 8.56 12.07
N ALA A 114 22.32 9.60 11.49
CA ALA A 114 22.90 10.37 10.41
C ALA A 114 24.04 11.27 10.90
N PRO A 115 24.96 11.69 10.01
CA PRO A 115 26.05 12.58 10.38
C PRO A 115 25.59 13.87 11.08
N GLU A 116 24.42 14.40 10.69
CA GLU A 116 23.77 15.56 11.29
C GLU A 116 23.04 15.27 12.62
N GLY A 117 23.05 14.02 13.09
CA GLY A 117 22.47 13.61 14.37
C GLY A 117 21.03 13.12 14.32
N ARG A 118 20.34 13.21 13.17
CA ARG A 118 18.99 12.66 13.00
C ARG A 118 19.00 11.14 13.18
N ARG A 119 17.99 10.61 13.87
CA ARG A 119 17.90 9.17 14.19
C ARG A 119 16.68 8.52 13.53
N THR A 120 16.90 7.36 12.94
CA THR A 120 15.87 6.57 12.26
C THR A 120 15.96 5.10 12.68
N ALA A 121 14.88 4.54 13.21
CA ALA A 121 14.74 3.11 13.47
C ALA A 121 14.28 2.38 12.19
N LEU A 122 15.02 1.34 11.80
CA LEU A 122 14.63 0.41 10.75
C LEU A 122 14.17 -0.90 11.41
N GLU A 123 12.87 -1.16 11.37
CA GLU A 123 12.23 -2.26 12.08
C GLU A 123 11.99 -3.47 11.16
N ALA A 124 12.54 -4.63 11.52
CA ALA A 124 12.43 -5.86 10.72
C ALA A 124 11.26 -6.73 11.21
N GLN A 125 10.06 -6.53 10.65
CA GLN A 125 8.84 -7.18 11.10
C GLN A 125 8.54 -8.46 10.29
N ILE A 126 9.16 -9.57 10.68
CA ILE A 126 8.95 -10.90 10.05
C ILE A 126 7.71 -11.62 10.61
N SER A 127 7.48 -11.57 11.92
CA SER A 127 6.27 -12.17 12.51
C SER A 127 5.06 -11.28 12.26
N SER A 128 3.86 -11.86 12.29
CA SER A 128 2.62 -11.07 12.30
C SER A 128 2.62 -10.14 13.53
N ALA A 129 2.30 -8.87 13.31
CA ALA A 129 2.02 -7.88 14.34
C ALA A 129 0.65 -7.27 14.08
N SER A 130 -0.07 -6.93 15.14
CA SER A 130 -1.36 -6.25 14.99
C SER A 130 -1.14 -4.80 14.54
N LEU A 131 -2.21 -4.16 14.06
CA LEU A 131 -2.16 -2.73 13.72
C LEU A 131 -1.85 -1.89 14.97
N ASP A 132 -2.52 -2.19 16.08
CA ASP A 132 -2.41 -1.42 17.32
C ASP A 132 -0.98 -1.51 17.89
N ASP A 133 -0.37 -2.69 17.90
CA ASP A 133 1.02 -2.87 18.38
C ASP A 133 2.02 -2.04 17.55
N VAL A 134 1.84 -2.02 16.23
CA VAL A 134 2.72 -1.28 15.32
C VAL A 134 2.53 0.23 15.48
N LEU A 135 1.29 0.69 15.65
CA LEU A 135 0.99 2.10 15.93
C LEU A 135 1.55 2.54 17.27
N GLU A 136 1.40 1.74 18.33
CA GLU A 136 1.94 2.03 19.65
C GLU A 136 3.48 2.12 19.61
N ARG A 137 4.15 1.12 19.02
CA ARG A 137 5.61 1.14 18.86
C ARG A 137 6.07 2.33 18.02
N THR A 138 5.36 2.64 16.94
CA THR A 138 5.66 3.80 16.09
C THR A 138 5.55 5.11 16.88
N ARG A 139 4.53 5.23 17.73
CA ARG A 139 4.37 6.37 18.62
C ARG A 139 5.50 6.46 19.64
N CYS A 140 5.91 5.35 20.26
CA CYS A 140 7.03 5.35 21.21
C CYS A 140 8.33 5.88 20.61
N TYR A 141 8.64 5.57 19.33
CA TYR A 141 9.78 6.18 18.64
C TYR A 141 9.59 7.68 18.43
N ARG A 142 8.41 8.08 17.96
CA ARG A 142 8.09 9.47 17.66
C ARG A 142 8.13 10.36 18.91
N ASP A 143 7.63 9.86 20.04
CA ASP A 143 7.64 10.56 21.32
C ASP A 143 9.10 10.83 21.80
N ASP A 144 10.06 10.02 21.35
CA ASP A 144 11.50 10.18 21.58
C ASP A 144 12.24 10.90 20.43
N GLY A 145 11.53 11.46 19.45
CA GLY A 145 12.12 12.18 18.31
C GLY A 145 12.87 11.28 17.32
N ILE A 146 12.49 10.01 17.23
CA ILE A 146 13.10 9.02 16.34
C ILE A 146 12.12 8.71 15.19
N ASP A 147 12.58 8.89 13.95
CA ASP A 147 11.84 8.44 12.77
C ASP A 147 11.80 6.89 12.76
N VAL A 148 10.77 6.28 12.19
CA VAL A 148 10.70 4.81 12.11
C VAL A 148 10.16 4.33 10.77
N VAL A 149 10.76 3.26 10.26
CA VAL A 149 10.38 2.61 9.00
C VAL A 149 10.29 1.11 9.22
N TRP A 150 9.14 0.55 8.85
CA TRP A 150 8.84 -0.87 9.05
C TRP A 150 9.05 -1.69 7.78
N PHE A 151 9.81 -2.77 7.88
CA PHE A 151 10.11 -3.67 6.77
C PHE A 151 9.44 -5.04 6.99
N THR A 152 8.69 -5.52 6.01
CA THR A 152 8.02 -6.84 6.12
C THR A 152 7.83 -7.52 4.77
N PRO A 153 7.89 -8.87 4.67
CA PRO A 153 7.48 -9.56 3.46
C PRO A 153 5.96 -9.71 3.33
N HIS A 154 5.20 -9.42 4.38
CA HIS A 154 3.77 -9.72 4.47
C HIS A 154 2.90 -8.56 3.99
N ALA A 155 1.75 -8.87 3.38
CA ALA A 155 0.69 -7.89 3.11
C ALA A 155 -0.07 -7.58 4.41
N ALA A 156 0.54 -6.81 5.30
CA ALA A 156 0.01 -6.50 6.62
C ALA A 156 -0.95 -5.30 6.60
N ARG A 157 -1.94 -5.29 7.52
CA ARG A 157 -2.96 -4.22 7.59
C ARG A 157 -2.39 -2.85 7.96
N TRP A 158 -1.26 -2.82 8.67
CA TRP A 158 -0.59 -1.59 9.08
C TRP A 158 0.25 -0.93 7.98
N LEU A 159 0.43 -1.58 6.83
CA LEU A 159 1.22 -1.05 5.70
C LEU A 159 0.68 0.26 5.12
N THR A 160 -0.55 0.67 5.46
CA THR A 160 -1.16 1.93 5.00
C THR A 160 -1.32 2.97 6.12
N HIS A 161 -0.73 2.70 7.29
CA HIS A 161 -0.89 3.52 8.49
C HIS A 161 0.44 4.07 9.03
N VAL A 162 1.56 3.43 8.70
CA VAL A 162 2.90 3.82 9.15
C VAL A 162 3.90 3.76 8.00
N PRO A 163 4.97 4.58 8.02
CA PRO A 163 6.04 4.49 7.05
C PRO A 163 6.60 3.07 6.99
N SER A 164 6.51 2.44 5.83
CA SER A 164 6.82 1.02 5.69
C SER A 164 7.23 0.63 4.28
N ALA A 165 8.00 -0.45 4.17
CA ALA A 165 8.39 -1.05 2.90
C ALA A 165 8.06 -2.54 2.93
N ARG A 166 7.27 -2.99 1.95
CA ARG A 166 7.07 -4.41 1.73
C ARG A 166 8.27 -4.96 0.98
N LEU A 167 8.69 -6.19 1.29
CA LEU A 167 9.86 -6.84 0.71
C LEU A 167 9.47 -8.11 -0.03
N HIS A 168 10.23 -8.44 -1.08
CA HIS A 168 10.19 -9.80 -1.64
C HIS A 168 10.87 -10.76 -0.67
N ARG A 169 10.17 -11.83 -0.30
CA ARG A 169 10.71 -12.83 0.62
C ARG A 169 11.84 -13.62 -0.06
N PRO A 170 13.01 -13.77 0.57
CA PRO A 170 14.10 -14.54 -0.01
C PRO A 170 13.74 -16.03 -0.10
N ALA A 171 14.33 -16.74 -1.06
CA ALA A 171 14.07 -18.16 -1.31
C ALA A 171 14.42 -19.06 -0.11
N THR A 172 15.41 -18.67 0.71
CA THR A 172 15.74 -19.34 1.96
C THR A 172 15.91 -18.32 3.10
N PRO A 173 15.69 -18.69 4.37
CA PRO A 173 15.84 -17.78 5.52
C PRO A 173 17.21 -17.11 5.66
N GLN A 174 18.26 -17.65 5.04
CA GLN A 174 19.62 -17.12 5.07
C GLN A 174 20.06 -16.49 3.75
N SER A 175 19.19 -16.48 2.73
CA SER A 175 19.44 -15.78 1.47
C SER A 175 19.23 -14.28 1.64
N PRO A 176 20.01 -13.42 0.95
CA PRO A 176 19.98 -11.98 1.14
C PRO A 176 18.62 -11.38 0.78
N TRP A 177 18.23 -10.34 1.51
CA TRP A 177 17.08 -9.51 1.18
C TRP A 177 17.49 -8.50 0.12
N GLN A 178 16.93 -8.60 -1.09
CA GLN A 178 17.45 -7.86 -2.23
C GLN A 178 16.55 -6.73 -2.70
N ARG A 179 15.23 -6.88 -2.57
CA ARG A 179 14.27 -5.97 -3.24
C ARG A 179 13.08 -5.64 -2.37
N THR A 180 12.65 -4.39 -2.46
CA THR A 180 11.32 -3.96 -2.05
C THR A 180 10.27 -4.43 -3.06
N HIS A 181 9.03 -4.52 -2.62
CA HIS A 181 7.86 -4.85 -3.42
C HIS A 181 6.99 -3.61 -3.50
N GLU A 182 6.83 -3.03 -4.70
CA GLU A 182 5.88 -1.95 -4.96
C GLU A 182 5.92 -0.82 -3.91
N THR A 183 7.08 -0.15 -3.77
CA THR A 183 7.33 0.74 -2.62
C THR A 183 7.44 2.22 -2.98
N ALA A 184 8.04 2.56 -4.13
CA ALA A 184 8.22 3.95 -4.56
C ALA A 184 7.32 4.29 -5.75
N ARG A 185 6.73 5.49 -5.74
CA ARG A 185 5.86 6.04 -6.78
C ARG A 185 6.48 7.33 -7.33
N GLN A 186 6.17 7.61 -8.57
CA GLN A 186 6.50 8.86 -9.25
C GLN A 186 5.20 9.60 -9.57
N PHE A 187 5.24 10.92 -9.56
CA PHE A 187 4.13 11.74 -10.02
C PHE A 187 4.41 12.22 -11.44
N SER A 188 3.45 12.04 -12.33
CA SER A 188 3.50 12.55 -13.69
C SER A 188 2.35 13.52 -13.91
N ALA A 189 2.61 14.55 -14.70
CA ALA A 189 1.64 15.55 -15.12
C ALA A 189 1.91 15.86 -16.59
N ASP A 190 1.33 15.05 -17.47
CA ASP A 190 1.56 15.14 -18.91
C ASP A 190 0.48 15.98 -19.58
N PRO A 191 0.83 16.95 -20.44
CA PRO A 191 -0.14 17.63 -21.29
C PRO A 191 -0.94 16.59 -22.07
N CYS A 192 -2.26 16.76 -22.11
CA CYS A 192 -3.07 15.85 -22.86
C CYS A 192 -3.05 16.19 -24.36
N GLU A 193 -2.73 15.17 -25.16
CA GLU A 193 -2.77 15.20 -26.62
C GLU A 193 -4.04 14.56 -27.21
N CYS A 194 -5.07 14.32 -26.39
CA CYS A 194 -6.33 13.76 -26.89
C CYS A 194 -7.03 14.75 -27.83
N ASP A 195 -7.19 14.35 -29.09
CA ASP A 195 -8.01 15.02 -30.09
C ASP A 195 -9.12 14.08 -30.58
N PRO A 196 -10.41 14.45 -30.44
CA PRO A 196 -10.89 15.63 -29.73
C PRO A 196 -10.81 15.45 -28.21
N SER A 197 -10.34 16.47 -27.50
CA SER A 197 -10.36 16.50 -26.04
C SER A 197 -11.79 16.53 -25.53
N PRO A 198 -12.24 15.56 -24.71
CA PRO A 198 -13.58 15.61 -24.13
C PRO A 198 -13.75 16.86 -23.25
N PRO A 199 -14.94 17.48 -23.18
CA PRO A 199 -15.16 18.73 -22.45
C PRO A 199 -15.00 18.63 -20.92
N TRP A 200 -14.86 17.41 -20.37
CA TRP A 200 -14.69 17.12 -18.94
C TRP A 200 -13.25 16.87 -18.54
N HIS A 201 -12.34 16.92 -19.52
CA HIS A 201 -10.96 16.52 -19.39
C HIS A 201 -10.09 17.79 -19.45
N GLY A 202 -9.32 18.03 -18.38
CA GLY A 202 -8.41 19.16 -18.30
C GLY A 202 -7.22 19.00 -19.24
N PRO A 203 -6.46 20.06 -19.53
CA PRO A 203 -5.36 20.03 -20.50
C PRO A 203 -4.15 19.14 -20.07
N VAL A 204 -4.20 18.50 -18.90
CA VAL A 204 -3.11 17.73 -18.31
C VAL A 204 -3.67 16.46 -17.65
N HIS A 205 -3.05 15.32 -17.92
CA HIS A 205 -3.21 14.07 -17.19
C HIS A 205 -2.20 14.02 -16.06
N ALA A 206 -2.67 14.21 -14.83
CA ALA A 206 -1.82 14.12 -13.65
C ALA A 206 -2.20 12.94 -12.76
N GLY A 207 -1.20 12.21 -12.29
CA GLY A 207 -1.43 11.02 -11.48
C GLY A 207 -0.16 10.46 -10.86
N TRP A 208 -0.36 9.61 -9.86
CA TRP A 208 0.70 8.78 -9.31
C TRP A 208 0.81 7.49 -10.10
N ASP A 209 2.01 7.16 -10.55
CA ASP A 209 2.29 5.92 -11.26
C ASP A 209 2.10 4.70 -10.36
N ARG A 210 2.13 3.52 -11.01
CA ARG A 210 2.18 2.26 -10.26
C ARG A 210 3.47 2.20 -9.46
N PRO A 211 3.39 1.80 -8.19
CA PRO A 211 4.57 1.67 -7.36
C PRO A 211 5.51 0.60 -7.94
N THR A 212 6.80 0.86 -7.87
CA THR A 212 7.84 -0.01 -8.44
C THR A 212 8.69 -0.68 -7.36
N ASP A 213 9.29 -1.81 -7.74
CA ASP A 213 10.29 -2.50 -6.94
C ASP A 213 11.64 -1.78 -7.03
N MET A 214 12.37 -1.72 -5.92
CA MET A 214 13.70 -1.12 -5.84
C MET A 214 14.67 -2.07 -5.14
N PRO A 215 15.97 -2.07 -5.46
CA PRO A 215 16.96 -2.72 -4.63
C PRO A 215 16.88 -2.20 -3.17
N LEU A 216 16.98 -3.11 -2.19
CA LEU A 216 16.85 -2.75 -0.78
C LEU A 216 17.89 -1.71 -0.35
N THR A 217 19.12 -1.86 -0.86
CA THR A 217 20.22 -0.92 -0.62
C THR A 217 19.89 0.48 -1.12
N ASP A 218 19.38 0.58 -2.34
CA ASP A 218 19.06 1.86 -2.98
C ASP A 218 17.90 2.54 -2.27
N PHE A 219 16.90 1.74 -1.87
CA PHE A 219 15.76 2.23 -1.10
C PHE A 219 16.18 2.79 0.26
N VAL A 220 16.96 2.03 1.04
CA VAL A 220 17.46 2.48 2.35
C VAL A 220 18.34 3.73 2.19
N THR A 221 19.19 3.76 1.17
CA THR A 221 20.07 4.91 0.88
C THR A 221 19.26 6.16 0.49
N ALA A 222 18.25 6.01 -0.36
CA ALA A 222 17.38 7.11 -0.75
C ALA A 222 16.58 7.65 0.45
N LEU A 223 16.04 6.75 1.27
CA LEU A 223 15.29 7.08 2.49
C LEU A 223 16.13 7.84 3.51
N LEU A 224 17.34 7.34 3.82
CA LEU A 224 18.20 7.94 4.85
C LEU A 224 18.75 9.32 4.43
N HIS A 225 18.92 9.56 3.12
CA HIS A 225 19.26 10.88 2.58
C HIS A 225 18.05 11.79 2.32
N GLY A 226 16.83 11.36 2.68
CA GLY A 226 15.61 12.16 2.44
C GLY A 226 15.24 12.34 0.96
N ARG A 227 15.82 11.54 0.06
CA ARG A 227 15.46 11.50 -1.37
C ARG A 227 14.16 10.75 -1.62
N LEU A 228 13.75 9.91 -0.67
CA LEU A 228 12.40 9.37 -0.58
C LEU A 228 11.83 9.76 0.77
N ILE A 229 10.62 10.32 0.75
CA ILE A 229 9.84 10.65 1.95
C ILE A 229 8.47 9.95 1.89
N PRO A 230 7.81 9.75 3.05
CA PRO A 230 6.50 9.11 3.07
C PRO A 230 5.48 9.90 2.24
N LEU A 231 4.83 9.22 1.30
CA LEU A 231 3.67 9.75 0.60
C LEU A 231 2.44 9.53 1.48
N GLU A 232 1.75 10.62 1.82
CA GLU A 232 0.54 10.56 2.63
C GLU A 232 -0.66 11.10 1.85
N ASN A 233 -1.75 10.34 1.88
CA ASN A 233 -3.00 10.67 1.21
C ASN A 233 -4.09 10.94 2.24
N THR A 234 -4.73 12.09 2.14
CA THR A 234 -5.89 12.43 2.98
C THR A 234 -7.14 11.76 2.43
N THR A 235 -7.76 10.90 3.22
CA THR A 235 -9.03 10.25 2.89
C THR A 235 -10.14 10.73 3.82
N ALA A 236 -11.40 10.43 3.49
CA ALA A 236 -12.53 10.66 4.41
C ALA A 236 -12.38 9.93 5.78
N LEU A 237 -11.49 8.95 5.85
CA LEU A 237 -11.16 8.18 7.07
C LEU A 237 -9.86 8.66 7.74
N GLY A 238 -9.34 9.83 7.34
CA GLY A 238 -8.10 10.41 7.83
C GLY A 238 -6.91 10.21 6.91
N LEU A 239 -5.74 10.62 7.41
CA LEU A 239 -4.45 10.52 6.73
C LEU A 239 -4.01 9.06 6.61
N ARG A 240 -3.57 8.66 5.42
CA ARG A 240 -3.10 7.32 5.11
C ARG A 240 -1.72 7.39 4.50
N TYR A 241 -0.84 6.52 4.96
CA TYR A 241 0.42 6.29 4.29
C TYR A 241 0.18 5.48 2.99
N ASP A 242 0.76 5.91 1.87
CA ASP A 242 0.55 5.34 0.53
C ASP A 242 1.86 5.17 -0.26
N GLY A 243 2.92 4.77 0.44
CA GLY A 243 4.21 4.47 -0.16
C GLY A 243 5.21 5.61 0.00
N TRP A 244 6.21 5.61 -0.89
CA TRP A 244 7.28 6.60 -0.89
C TRP A 244 7.30 7.35 -2.21
N ALA A 245 7.69 8.62 -2.17
CA ALA A 245 7.90 9.43 -3.36
C ALA A 245 9.07 10.40 -3.12
N THR A 246 9.59 10.99 -4.19
CA THR A 246 10.57 12.06 -4.03
C THR A 246 9.89 13.32 -3.46
N PRO A 247 10.62 14.18 -2.74
CA PRO A 247 10.08 15.48 -2.32
C PRO A 247 9.55 16.30 -3.51
N GLU A 248 10.25 16.27 -4.64
CA GLU A 248 9.86 16.96 -5.89
C GLU A 248 8.52 16.45 -6.45
N ASP A 249 8.31 15.13 -6.49
CA ASP A 249 7.04 14.53 -6.91
C ASP A 249 5.88 14.97 -6.00
N ILE A 250 6.09 14.99 -4.67
CA ILE A 250 5.07 15.41 -3.70
C ILE A 250 4.76 16.90 -3.82
N GLU A 251 5.78 17.74 -3.99
CA GLU A 251 5.63 19.18 -4.24
C GLU A 251 4.85 19.43 -5.54
N THR A 252 5.22 18.73 -6.62
CA THR A 252 4.55 18.83 -7.92
C THR A 252 3.07 18.40 -7.82
N ALA A 253 2.79 17.28 -7.15
CA ALA A 253 1.43 16.81 -6.92
C ALA A 253 0.59 17.81 -6.10
N SER A 254 1.19 18.40 -5.07
CA SER A 254 0.52 19.40 -4.21
C SER A 254 0.23 20.71 -4.96
N ALA A 255 1.20 21.17 -5.77
CA ALA A 255 1.03 22.31 -6.64
C ALA A 255 -0.09 22.08 -7.67
N TYR A 256 -0.24 20.86 -8.18
CA TYR A 256 -1.33 20.51 -9.09
C TYR A 256 -2.70 20.43 -8.40
N ALA A 257 -2.75 19.97 -7.14
CA ALA A 257 -3.99 19.87 -6.37
C ALA A 257 -4.56 21.25 -5.96
N THR A 258 -3.71 22.25 -5.78
CA THR A 258 -4.08 23.57 -5.21
C THR A 258 -4.99 24.42 -6.12
N PRO A 259 -4.78 24.51 -7.45
CA PRO A 259 -5.71 25.19 -8.37
C PRO A 259 -7.08 24.50 -8.53
N HIS A 260 -7.16 23.18 -8.28
CA HIS A 260 -8.38 22.39 -8.49
C HIS A 260 -9.24 22.21 -7.24
N ALA A 261 -8.73 22.56 -6.04
CA ALA A 261 -9.47 22.50 -4.77
C ALA A 261 -10.45 23.66 -4.55
N ALA A 262 -10.42 24.73 -5.36
CA ALA A 262 -11.32 25.89 -5.25
C ALA A 262 -12.75 25.65 -5.79
N SER A 263 -13.16 24.39 -5.97
CA SER A 263 -14.50 24.00 -6.45
C SER A 263 -15.35 23.40 -5.32
N ALA A 264 -15.83 24.29 -4.44
CA ALA A 264 -17.01 24.23 -3.56
C ALA A 264 -17.16 23.13 -2.45
N PRO A 265 -17.68 23.50 -1.26
CA PRO A 265 -18.09 22.54 -0.22
C PRO A 265 -19.44 21.89 -0.56
N LEU A 266 -19.60 20.62 -0.15
CA LEU A 266 -20.84 19.85 -0.26
C LEU A 266 -21.96 20.44 0.62
N PRO A 267 -23.16 20.76 0.08
CA PRO A 267 -24.30 21.13 0.90
C PRO A 267 -24.94 19.89 1.55
N THR A 268 -25.36 20.08 2.80
CA THR A 268 -26.18 19.14 3.57
C THR A 268 -27.61 19.08 3.01
N ALA A 269 -28.14 17.86 2.85
CA ALA A 269 -29.43 17.61 2.21
C ALA A 269 -30.64 17.90 3.12
N PRO A 270 -31.71 18.53 2.60
CA PRO A 270 -33.06 18.35 3.09
C PRO A 270 -33.90 17.42 2.19
N ALA A 271 -35.06 17.00 2.72
CA ALA A 271 -35.93 15.96 2.20
C ALA A 271 -36.56 16.24 0.81
N HIS A 272 -36.85 15.13 0.12
CA HIS A 272 -37.35 14.97 -1.24
C HIS A 272 -38.27 16.08 -1.80
N THR A 273 -37.73 16.81 -2.77
CA THR A 273 -38.47 17.39 -3.90
C THR A 273 -37.79 16.97 -5.20
N ARG A 274 -38.57 16.67 -6.25
CA ARG A 274 -38.06 16.22 -7.56
C ARG A 274 -37.15 17.29 -8.16
N ASP A 275 -35.85 17.00 -8.22
CA ASP A 275 -34.83 17.87 -8.79
C ASP A 275 -34.45 17.37 -10.20
N PRO A 276 -34.71 18.14 -11.27
CA PRO A 276 -34.39 17.77 -12.64
C PRO A 276 -32.87 17.76 -12.95
N SER A 277 -32.02 18.20 -12.01
CA SER A 277 -30.56 18.15 -12.13
C SER A 277 -29.94 16.82 -11.66
N LEU A 278 -30.71 15.94 -11.02
CA LEU A 278 -30.22 14.63 -10.57
C LEU A 278 -30.15 13.62 -11.72
N PRO A 279 -29.17 12.70 -11.73
CA PRO A 279 -29.11 11.62 -12.71
C PRO A 279 -30.43 10.87 -12.80
N TRP A 280 -30.92 10.64 -14.03
CA TRP A 280 -32.25 10.10 -14.34
C TRP A 280 -32.62 8.84 -13.52
N TYR A 281 -31.66 7.96 -13.21
CA TYR A 281 -31.88 6.76 -12.40
C TYR A 281 -32.31 7.01 -10.94
N GLN A 282 -32.05 8.20 -10.39
CA GLN A 282 -32.50 8.61 -9.05
C GLN A 282 -33.92 9.18 -9.05
N GLN A 283 -34.47 9.43 -10.25
CA GLN A 283 -35.85 9.90 -10.44
C GLN A 283 -36.84 8.72 -10.53
N TRP A 284 -36.36 7.47 -10.48
CA TRP A 284 -37.17 6.25 -10.61
C TRP A 284 -37.90 5.91 -9.30
N PRO A 285 -39.14 5.37 -9.36
CA PRO A 285 -39.75 4.72 -8.22
C PRO A 285 -38.84 3.60 -7.70
N PRO A 286 -38.52 3.54 -6.39
CA PRO A 286 -37.55 2.57 -5.84
C PRO A 286 -37.88 1.11 -6.14
N GLU A 287 -39.17 0.78 -6.24
CA GLU A 287 -39.63 -0.58 -6.55
C GLU A 287 -39.41 -0.97 -8.01
N ASP A 288 -39.64 -0.05 -8.95
CA ASP A 288 -39.42 -0.26 -10.38
C ASP A 288 -37.92 -0.35 -10.69
N GLN A 289 -37.13 0.50 -10.02
CA GLN A 289 -35.67 0.45 -10.08
C GLN A 289 -35.15 -0.91 -9.61
N ARG A 290 -35.60 -1.37 -8.44
CA ARG A 290 -35.16 -2.66 -7.88
C ARG A 290 -35.56 -3.82 -8.79
N ARG A 291 -36.81 -3.84 -9.27
CA ARG A 291 -37.30 -4.91 -10.17
C ARG A 291 -36.51 -4.97 -11.47
N LEU A 292 -36.34 -3.83 -12.14
CA LEU A 292 -35.63 -3.78 -13.41
C LEU A 292 -34.14 -4.10 -13.25
N LEU A 293 -33.51 -3.61 -12.17
CA LEU A 293 -32.11 -3.89 -11.88
C LEU A 293 -31.86 -5.38 -11.64
N GLU A 294 -32.72 -6.05 -10.87
CA GLU A 294 -32.59 -7.49 -10.61
C GLU A 294 -32.85 -8.31 -11.88
N ALA A 295 -33.85 -7.94 -12.69
CA ALA A 295 -34.10 -8.59 -13.97
C ALA A 295 -32.94 -8.41 -14.96
N ALA A 296 -32.33 -7.22 -15.00
CA ALA A 296 -31.18 -6.93 -15.84
C ALA A 296 -29.91 -7.69 -15.40
N LYS A 297 -29.65 -7.79 -14.09
CA LYS A 297 -28.56 -8.63 -13.56
C LYS A 297 -28.78 -10.10 -13.88
N ALA A 298 -30.02 -10.60 -13.77
CA ALA A 298 -30.37 -11.97 -14.10
C ALA A 298 -30.13 -12.27 -15.59
N TRP A 299 -30.55 -11.34 -16.47
CA TRP A 299 -30.28 -11.44 -17.91
C TRP A 299 -28.78 -11.48 -18.21
N VAL A 300 -27.98 -10.55 -17.66
CA VAL A 300 -26.52 -10.55 -17.88
C VAL A 300 -25.90 -11.87 -17.39
N ARG A 301 -26.34 -12.38 -16.23
CA ARG A 301 -25.86 -13.67 -15.70
C ARG A 301 -26.22 -14.84 -16.62
N GLN A 302 -27.43 -14.86 -17.18
CA GLN A 302 -27.87 -15.91 -18.10
C GLN A 302 -27.10 -15.87 -19.42
N THR A 303 -26.86 -14.68 -19.98
CA THR A 303 -26.19 -14.53 -21.28
C THR A 303 -24.67 -14.69 -21.18
N THR A 304 -24.05 -14.34 -20.05
CA THR A 304 -22.58 -14.31 -19.91
C THR A 304 -22.01 -15.35 -18.94
N GLY A 305 -22.85 -16.04 -18.17
CA GLY A 305 -22.44 -17.02 -17.15
C GLY A 305 -21.78 -16.41 -15.91
N LYS A 306 -21.72 -15.08 -15.78
CA LYS A 306 -21.06 -14.37 -14.66
C LYS A 306 -21.98 -13.35 -14.01
N PRO A 307 -21.86 -13.11 -12.68
CA PRO A 307 -22.63 -12.07 -12.01
C PRO A 307 -22.20 -10.67 -12.47
N ALA A 308 -23.16 -9.74 -12.49
CA ALA A 308 -22.93 -8.34 -12.85
C ALA A 308 -23.17 -7.41 -11.65
N MET A 309 -22.43 -6.30 -11.63
CA MET A 309 -22.57 -5.24 -10.65
C MET A 309 -22.97 -3.93 -11.32
N ALA A 310 -24.00 -3.28 -10.78
CA ALA A 310 -24.37 -1.93 -11.18
C ALA A 310 -23.35 -0.92 -10.66
N ARG A 311 -23.05 0.09 -11.48
CA ARG A 311 -22.10 1.16 -11.15
C ARG A 311 -22.84 2.51 -11.12
N PRO A 312 -23.42 2.92 -9.98
CA PRO A 312 -24.20 4.16 -9.88
C PRO A 312 -23.37 5.41 -10.17
N ARG A 313 -22.07 5.38 -9.86
CA ARG A 313 -21.12 6.48 -10.08
C ARG A 313 -20.74 6.69 -11.55
N TRP A 314 -21.22 5.84 -12.46
CA TRP A 314 -20.84 5.83 -13.88
C TRP A 314 -21.97 6.37 -14.77
N THR A 315 -22.83 7.22 -14.23
CA THR A 315 -24.00 7.80 -14.91
C THR A 315 -23.62 9.11 -15.60
N ALA A 316 -22.65 9.03 -16.52
CA ALA A 316 -22.18 10.18 -17.28
C ALA A 316 -23.18 10.60 -18.37
N ASP A 317 -23.09 11.85 -18.84
CA ASP A 317 -24.00 12.41 -19.86
C ASP A 317 -24.05 11.61 -21.16
N TRP A 318 -22.95 10.97 -21.58
CA TRP A 318 -22.89 10.14 -22.78
C TRP A 318 -23.64 8.79 -22.64
N LEU A 319 -23.93 8.36 -21.40
CA LEU A 319 -24.87 7.27 -21.10
C LEU A 319 -26.31 7.76 -20.95
N ALA A 320 -26.55 9.06 -21.20
CA ALA A 320 -27.85 9.69 -21.15
C ALA A 320 -28.60 9.39 -19.83
N GLY A 321 -27.89 9.39 -18.71
CA GLY A 321 -28.48 9.10 -17.39
C GLY A 321 -28.82 7.64 -17.12
N GLY A 322 -28.43 6.71 -18.00
CA GLY A 322 -28.57 5.27 -17.81
C GLY A 322 -27.57 4.67 -16.81
N LEU A 323 -27.91 3.50 -16.26
CA LEU A 323 -27.11 2.80 -15.25
C LEU A 323 -26.29 1.66 -15.89
N ALA A 324 -24.96 1.73 -15.82
CA ALA A 324 -24.08 0.71 -16.39
C ALA A 324 -24.03 -0.56 -15.53
N LEU A 325 -24.15 -1.72 -16.19
CA LEU A 325 -23.85 -3.04 -15.62
C LEU A 325 -22.47 -3.51 -16.10
N SER A 326 -21.61 -3.81 -15.14
CA SER A 326 -20.24 -4.27 -15.38
C SER A 326 -20.03 -5.66 -14.80
N ARG A 327 -19.16 -6.45 -15.44
CA ARG A 327 -18.59 -7.65 -14.83
C ARG A 327 -17.10 -7.43 -14.61
N HIS A 328 -16.57 -8.03 -13.55
CA HIS A 328 -15.13 -8.10 -13.37
C HIS A 328 -14.54 -9.13 -14.33
N VAL A 329 -13.46 -8.77 -15.01
CA VAL A 329 -12.63 -9.70 -15.81
C VAL A 329 -11.26 -9.71 -15.17
N GLU A 330 -10.81 -10.91 -14.80
CA GLU A 330 -9.51 -11.10 -14.17
C GLU A 330 -8.40 -10.71 -15.16
N GLY A 331 -7.46 -9.86 -14.73
CA GLY A 331 -6.29 -9.47 -15.53
C GLY A 331 -6.45 -8.30 -16.50
N THR A 332 -7.56 -7.54 -16.48
CA THR A 332 -7.72 -6.34 -17.33
C THR A 332 -8.19 -5.11 -16.55
N TRP A 333 -7.64 -3.93 -16.89
CA TRP A 333 -8.10 -2.61 -16.42
C TRP A 333 -9.39 -2.16 -17.12
N SER A 334 -9.74 -2.82 -18.23
CA SER A 334 -10.94 -2.52 -19.00
C SER A 334 -12.18 -3.05 -18.30
N ILE A 335 -13.04 -2.13 -17.84
CA ILE A 335 -14.37 -2.48 -17.35
C ILE A 335 -15.17 -2.99 -18.55
N THR A 336 -15.33 -4.31 -18.68
CA THR A 336 -16.26 -4.84 -19.68
C THR A 336 -17.69 -4.46 -19.25
N ARG A 337 -18.26 -3.47 -19.96
CA ARG A 337 -19.66 -3.05 -19.86
C ARG A 337 -20.51 -4.13 -20.52
N ALA A 338 -21.30 -4.84 -19.72
CA ALA A 338 -22.12 -5.95 -20.21
C ALA A 338 -23.52 -5.49 -20.66
N ALA A 339 -24.02 -4.39 -20.11
CA ALA A 339 -25.27 -3.74 -20.53
C ALA A 339 -25.41 -2.33 -19.94
N LEU A 340 -26.29 -1.51 -20.55
CA LEU A 340 -26.77 -0.23 -20.03
C LEU A 340 -28.26 -0.32 -19.69
N ILE A 341 -28.68 0.12 -18.51
CA ILE A 341 -30.11 0.14 -18.13
C ILE A 341 -30.68 1.54 -18.35
N ARG A 342 -31.71 1.62 -19.21
CA ARG A 342 -32.61 2.79 -19.42
C ARG A 342 -31.92 4.17 -19.50
N PRO A 343 -31.35 4.51 -20.67
CA PRO A 343 -30.93 5.88 -21.00
C PRO A 343 -32.08 6.80 -21.44
N ASP A 344 -31.84 8.11 -21.45
CA ASP A 344 -32.65 9.13 -22.14
C ASP A 344 -32.38 9.06 -23.66
N PRO A 345 -33.35 8.60 -24.48
CA PRO A 345 -33.16 8.40 -25.92
C PRO A 345 -32.63 9.63 -26.66
N ALA A 346 -32.99 10.84 -26.23
CA ALA A 346 -32.62 12.08 -26.91
C ALA A 346 -31.16 12.48 -26.69
N ARG A 347 -30.45 11.83 -25.75
CA ARG A 347 -29.09 12.19 -25.33
C ARG A 347 -28.08 11.06 -25.50
N ILE A 348 -28.48 9.95 -26.12
CA ILE A 348 -27.60 8.79 -26.30
C ILE A 348 -26.63 9.04 -27.44
N ASP A 349 -25.35 8.85 -27.15
CA ASP A 349 -24.33 8.65 -28.16
C ASP A 349 -24.23 7.17 -28.51
N TRP A 350 -24.86 6.80 -29.63
CA TRP A 350 -24.87 5.42 -30.09
C TRP A 350 -23.47 4.97 -30.51
N GLU A 351 -22.71 5.78 -31.26
CA GLU A 351 -21.37 5.41 -31.73
C GLU A 351 -20.43 5.07 -30.58
N LEU A 352 -20.53 5.80 -29.46
CA LEU A 352 -19.76 5.54 -28.25
C LEU A 352 -20.22 4.30 -27.46
N LEU A 353 -21.51 3.97 -27.52
CA LEU A 353 -22.04 2.73 -26.91
C LEU A 353 -21.61 1.47 -27.66
N GLY A 354 -21.38 1.57 -28.97
CA GLY A 354 -21.01 0.43 -29.81
C GLY A 354 -21.94 -0.78 -29.59
N ASP A 355 -21.37 -1.97 -29.44
CA ASP A 355 -22.14 -3.21 -29.32
C ASP A 355 -22.75 -3.47 -27.92
N ILE A 356 -22.68 -2.51 -26.99
CA ILE A 356 -23.20 -2.68 -25.62
C ILE A 356 -24.72 -2.86 -25.67
N PRO A 357 -25.28 -3.96 -25.13
CA PRO A 357 -26.72 -4.13 -25.05
C PRO A 357 -27.38 -3.07 -24.14
N VAL A 358 -28.43 -2.41 -24.64
CA VAL A 358 -29.25 -1.47 -23.88
C VAL A 358 -30.50 -2.18 -23.39
N ILE A 359 -30.67 -2.28 -22.08
CA ILE A 359 -31.79 -2.94 -21.41
C ILE A 359 -32.85 -1.91 -21.02
N VAL A 360 -34.09 -2.16 -21.45
CA VAL A 360 -35.26 -1.35 -21.11
C VAL A 360 -36.39 -2.18 -20.51
N GLY A 361 -37.28 -1.51 -19.75
CA GLY A 361 -38.35 -2.14 -19.01
C GLY A 361 -39.65 -2.31 -19.79
N SER A 362 -39.81 -1.62 -20.93
CA SER A 362 -41.02 -1.69 -21.73
C SER A 362 -40.75 -1.73 -23.24
N GLN A 363 -41.77 -2.13 -24.00
CA GLN A 363 -41.71 -2.10 -25.47
C GLN A 363 -41.78 -0.66 -25.99
N GLU A 364 -42.53 0.22 -25.32
CA GLU A 364 -42.61 1.65 -25.63
C GLU A 364 -41.22 2.32 -25.55
N GLU A 365 -40.46 2.02 -24.50
CA GLU A 365 -39.08 2.50 -24.32
C GLU A 365 -38.14 1.97 -25.42
N ARG A 366 -38.35 0.72 -25.86
CA ARG A 366 -37.56 0.14 -26.95
C ARG A 366 -37.83 0.84 -28.27
N GLU A 367 -39.08 1.14 -28.58
CA GLU A 367 -39.42 1.86 -29.81
C GLU A 367 -38.93 3.32 -29.77
N ALA A 368 -39.01 3.98 -28.61
CA ALA A 368 -38.43 5.31 -28.42
C ALA A 368 -36.91 5.33 -28.64
N LEU A 369 -36.19 4.31 -28.16
CA LEU A 369 -34.75 4.18 -28.38
C LEU A 369 -34.41 3.85 -29.83
N LYS A 370 -35.14 2.93 -30.46
CA LYS A 370 -34.94 2.57 -31.88
C LYS A 370 -35.05 3.76 -32.81
N ALA A 371 -35.90 4.74 -32.51
CA ALA A 371 -36.03 5.96 -33.30
C ALA A 371 -34.72 6.78 -33.39
N THR A 372 -33.83 6.59 -32.42
CA THR A 372 -32.53 7.27 -32.34
C THR A 372 -31.34 6.36 -32.66
N ALA A 373 -31.57 5.04 -32.73
CA ALA A 373 -30.51 4.03 -32.77
C ALA A 373 -30.16 3.60 -34.20
N GLY A 374 -28.88 3.33 -34.46
CA GLY A 374 -28.43 2.68 -35.69
C GLY A 374 -28.89 1.22 -35.78
N PRO A 375 -28.93 0.62 -36.99
CA PRO A 375 -29.40 -0.76 -37.21
C PRO A 375 -28.57 -1.84 -36.49
N TRP A 376 -27.36 -1.50 -36.05
CA TRP A 376 -26.46 -2.36 -35.30
C TRP A 376 -26.72 -2.35 -33.78
N ALA A 377 -27.54 -1.42 -33.27
CA ALA A 377 -27.78 -1.26 -31.84
C ALA A 377 -28.59 -2.42 -31.24
N ARG A 378 -28.13 -2.93 -30.09
CA ARG A 378 -28.75 -4.07 -29.40
C ARG A 378 -29.64 -3.62 -28.25
N ILE A 379 -30.92 -3.35 -28.52
CA ILE A 379 -31.90 -2.96 -27.48
C ILE A 379 -32.71 -4.18 -27.04
N ILE A 380 -32.59 -4.52 -25.75
CA ILE A 380 -33.22 -5.66 -25.08
C ILE A 380 -34.37 -5.15 -24.20
N THR A 381 -35.58 -5.62 -24.47
CA THR A 381 -36.71 -5.42 -23.57
C THR A 381 -36.83 -6.63 -22.65
N LEU A 382 -36.83 -6.41 -21.34
CA LEU A 382 -37.13 -7.47 -20.39
C LEU A 382 -38.65 -7.62 -20.31
N ALA A 383 -39.19 -8.67 -20.93
CA ALA A 383 -40.62 -8.95 -20.88
C ALA A 383 -41.00 -9.37 -19.45
N GLY A 384 -41.76 -8.54 -18.75
CA GLY A 384 -42.20 -8.85 -17.38
C GLY A 384 -42.72 -7.70 -16.52
N THR A 385 -42.97 -6.51 -17.07
CA THR A 385 -43.55 -5.39 -16.32
C THR A 385 -44.60 -4.66 -17.16
N SER A 386 -45.73 -5.32 -17.42
CA SER A 386 -46.99 -4.60 -17.52
C SER A 386 -47.28 -3.97 -16.15
N ARG A 387 -47.70 -2.71 -16.12
CA ARG A 387 -48.17 -2.02 -14.91
C ARG A 387 -49.23 -2.82 -14.19
#